data_AF-A0A1F6SCK2-F1
#
_entry.id   AF-A0A1F6SCK2-F1
#
_cell.length_a   1.000
_cell.length_b   1.000
_cell.length_c   1.000
_cell.angle_alpha   90.00
_cell.angle_beta   90.00
_cell.angle_gamma   90.00
#
_symmetry.space_group_name_H-M   'P 1'
#
loop_
_entity.id
_entity.type
_entity.pdbx_description
1 polymer ?
#
loop_
_entity_poly.entity_id
_entity_poly.type
_entity_poly.pdbx_seq_one_letter_code
_entity_poly.pdbx_strand_id
1 'polypeptide(L)'
;MILSYNTRIKLGLTIIILAVFLSNIQLLVINLDFFNQKIKVYPNYPDRKQFIKYEQQFKTVRKELPPYGSVGYITDDKIRAFDRDARFFVAQYMLSPLVVVNSINYKYIIGNFYAPINPESYKKYNLVLIKDFGDGIILFEREDK
;
A
#
# COMPACT_ATOMS: atom_id res chain seq x y z
N MET A 1 -17.70 -7.85 62.21
CA MET A 1 -18.73 -8.68 61.55
C MET A 1 -18.05 -9.56 60.50
N ILE A 2 -17.90 -10.86 60.77
CA ILE A 2 -17.20 -11.81 59.89
C ILE A 2 -18.17 -12.19 58.76
N LEU A 3 -17.90 -11.74 57.54
CA LEU A 3 -18.67 -12.12 56.35
C LEU A 3 -18.70 -13.64 56.19
N SER A 4 -19.89 -14.20 55.94
CA SER A 4 -20.06 -15.65 55.72
C SER A 4 -19.23 -16.11 54.52
N TYR A 5 -18.74 -17.35 54.57
CA TYR A 5 -17.92 -17.95 53.51
C TYR A 5 -18.55 -17.80 52.11
N ASN A 6 -19.86 -18.04 52.02
CA ASN A 6 -20.62 -17.90 50.78
C ASN A 6 -20.67 -16.45 50.28
N THR A 7 -20.70 -15.46 51.19
CA THR A 7 -20.67 -14.04 50.81
C THR A 7 -19.31 -13.64 50.27
N ARG A 8 -18.21 -14.18 50.83
CA ARG A 8 -16.84 -13.91 50.35
C ARG A 8 -16.60 -14.48 48.95
N ILE A 9 -17.07 -15.70 48.69
CA ILE A 9 -16.96 -16.33 47.36
C ILE A 9 -17.74 -15.54 46.31
N LYS A 10 -18.99 -15.17 46.63
CA LYS A 10 -19.81 -14.36 45.72
C LYS A 10 -19.14 -13.03 45.39
N LEU A 11 -18.62 -12.32 46.40
CA LEU A 11 -17.89 -11.07 46.20
C LEU A 11 -16.64 -11.25 45.32
N GLY A 12 -15.84 -12.30 45.54
CA GLY A 12 -14.68 -12.60 44.72
C GLY A 12 -15.05 -12.86 43.25
N LEU A 13 -16.07 -13.68 43.00
CA LEU A 13 -16.59 -13.95 41.66
C LEU A 13 -17.11 -12.69 40.98
N THR A 14 -17.87 -11.86 41.69
CA THR A 14 -18.39 -10.60 41.15
C THR A 14 -17.27 -9.65 40.75
N ILE A 15 -16.20 -9.54 41.56
CA ILE A 15 -15.04 -8.70 41.24
C ILE A 15 -14.32 -9.21 39.99
N ILE A 16 -14.11 -10.52 39.86
CA ILE A 16 -13.46 -11.11 38.69
C ILE A 16 -14.28 -10.86 37.43
N ILE A 17 -15.60 -11.11 37.48
CA ILE A 17 -16.50 -10.87 36.35
C ILE A 17 -16.46 -9.40 35.95
N LEU A 18 -16.52 -8.49 36.92
CA LEU A 18 -16.47 -7.05 36.68
C LEU A 18 -15.14 -6.62 36.03
N ALA A 19 -14.01 -7.15 36.51
CA ALA A 19 -12.69 -6.84 35.96
C ALA A 19 -12.54 -7.33 34.51
N VAL A 20 -13.04 -8.53 34.21
CA VAL A 20 -13.07 -9.06 32.83
C VAL A 20 -13.95 -8.19 31.95
N PHE A 21 -15.14 -7.80 32.42
CA PHE A 21 -16.05 -6.97 31.65
C PHE A 21 -15.45 -5.59 31.33
N LEU A 22 -14.85 -4.94 32.33
CA LEU A 22 -14.18 -3.65 32.17
C LEU A 22 -13.03 -3.72 31.16
N SER A 23 -12.22 -4.79 31.22
CA SER A 23 -11.11 -5.01 30.29
C SER A 23 -11.59 -5.18 28.84
N ASN A 24 -12.69 -5.91 28.64
CA ASN A 24 -13.28 -6.12 27.31
C ASN A 24 -13.92 -4.85 26.76
N ILE A 25 -14.58 -4.04 27.59
CA ILE A 25 -15.12 -2.73 27.18
C ILE A 25 -13.98 -1.79 26.77
N GLN A 26 -12.91 -1.74 27.55
CA GLN A 26 -11.75 -0.90 27.22
C GLN A 26 -11.11 -1.29 25.89
N LEU A 27 -10.94 -2.60 25.63
CA LEU A 27 -10.46 -3.11 24.35
C LEU A 27 -11.40 -2.73 23.19
N LEU A 28 -12.72 -2.78 23.41
CA LEU A 28 -13.70 -2.39 22.39
C LEU A 28 -13.62 -0.90 22.07
N VAL A 29 -13.53 -0.02 23.09
CA VAL A 29 -13.39 1.43 22.90
C VAL A 29 -12.11 1.76 22.15
N ILE A 30 -10.98 1.17 22.56
CA ILE A 30 -9.69 1.35 21.87
C ILE A 30 -9.80 0.92 20.40
N ASN A 31 -10.41 -0.24 20.12
CA ASN A 31 -10.58 -0.71 18.74
C ASN A 31 -11.51 0.19 17.92
N LEU A 32 -12.59 0.70 18.51
CA LEU A 32 -13.50 1.64 17.84
C LEU A 32 -12.81 2.97 17.53
N ASP A 33 -12.02 3.50 18.46
CA ASP A 33 -11.22 4.71 18.24
C ASP A 33 -10.19 4.49 17.14
N PHE A 34 -9.47 3.36 17.17
CA PHE A 34 -8.55 2.98 16.09
C PHE A 34 -9.27 2.81 14.74
N PHE A 35 -10.48 2.24 14.72
CA PHE A 35 -11.25 2.06 13.48
C PHE A 35 -11.72 3.41 12.92
N ASN A 36 -12.24 4.29 13.77
CA ASN A 36 -12.64 5.64 13.42
C ASN A 36 -11.45 6.48 12.93
N GLN A 37 -10.27 6.30 13.54
CA GLN A 37 -9.04 6.91 13.07
C GLN A 37 -8.57 6.31 11.74
N LYS A 38 -8.59 4.98 11.57
CA LYS A 38 -8.17 4.30 10.33
C LYS A 38 -9.05 4.63 9.12
N ILE A 39 -10.36 4.81 9.30
CA ILE A 39 -11.25 5.30 8.24
C ILE A 39 -10.82 6.72 7.79
N LYS A 40 -10.31 7.55 8.71
CA LYS A 40 -9.72 8.86 8.36
C LYS A 40 -8.29 8.80 7.85
N VAL A 41 -7.54 7.72 8.10
CA VAL A 41 -6.12 7.57 7.72
C VAL A 41 -5.95 7.00 6.30
N TYR A 42 -6.96 6.29 5.78
CA TYR A 42 -7.01 5.85 4.36
C TYR A 42 -8.15 6.51 3.57
N PRO A 43 -8.28 7.86 3.55
CA PRO A 43 -9.35 8.53 2.82
C PRO A 43 -9.23 8.37 1.29
N ASN A 44 -8.09 7.84 0.82
CA ASN A 44 -7.74 7.68 -0.59
C ASN A 44 -7.54 6.20 -0.96
N TYR A 45 -8.30 5.27 -0.37
CA TYR A 45 -8.37 3.94 -0.98
C TYR A 45 -9.02 4.11 -2.36
N PRO A 46 -8.39 3.64 -3.46
CA PRO A 46 -8.94 3.87 -4.78
C PRO A 46 -10.35 3.32 -4.83
N ASP A 47 -11.31 4.16 -5.21
CA ASP A 47 -12.65 3.65 -5.46
C ASP A 47 -12.61 2.60 -6.58
N ARG A 48 -13.68 1.80 -6.71
CA ARG A 48 -13.75 0.75 -7.73
C ARG A 48 -13.43 1.27 -9.14
N LYS A 49 -13.84 2.49 -9.50
CA LYS A 49 -13.62 3.07 -10.83
C LYS A 49 -12.14 3.41 -11.03
N GLN A 50 -11.49 3.96 -10.01
CA GLN A 50 -10.06 4.24 -10.03
C GLN A 50 -9.27 2.94 -10.20
N PHE A 51 -9.64 1.87 -9.50
CA PHE A 51 -9.01 0.56 -9.67
C PHE A 51 -9.17 0.01 -11.09
N ILE A 52 -10.37 0.10 -11.69
CA ILE A 52 -10.63 -0.34 -13.08
C ILE A 52 -9.78 0.46 -14.08
N LYS A 53 -9.70 1.79 -13.91
CA LYS A 53 -8.86 2.65 -14.75
C LYS A 53 -7.39 2.22 -14.66
N TYR A 54 -6.92 1.97 -13.44
CA TYR A 54 -5.56 1.53 -13.17
C TYR A 54 -5.25 0.18 -13.83
N GLU A 55 -6.18 -0.78 -13.73
CA GLU A 55 -6.06 -2.08 -14.40
C GLU A 55 -5.97 -1.93 -15.93
N GLN A 56 -6.76 -1.03 -16.53
CA GLN A 56 -6.72 -0.77 -17.98
C GLN A 56 -5.40 -0.13 -18.43
N GLN A 57 -4.85 0.79 -17.63
CA GLN A 57 -3.55 1.38 -17.90
C GLN A 57 -2.45 0.32 -17.89
N PHE A 58 -2.40 -0.51 -16.85
CA PHE A 58 -1.41 -1.60 -16.78
C PHE A 58 -1.60 -2.67 -17.88
N LYS A 59 -2.83 -2.94 -18.33
CA LYS A 59 -3.07 -3.76 -19.53
C LYS A 59 -2.45 -3.14 -20.78
N THR A 60 -2.43 -1.81 -20.88
CA THR A 60 -1.82 -1.10 -22.01
C THR A 60 -0.30 -1.10 -21.89
N VAL A 61 0.24 -0.85 -20.68
CA VAL A 61 1.67 -0.96 -20.38
C VAL A 61 2.21 -2.34 -20.76
N ARG A 62 1.50 -3.41 -20.38
CA ARG A 62 1.92 -4.79 -20.65
C ARG A 62 2.08 -5.10 -22.14
N LYS A 63 1.33 -4.43 -23.02
CA LYS A 63 1.45 -4.61 -24.48
C LYS A 63 2.75 -4.04 -25.06
N GLU A 64 3.36 -3.09 -24.36
CA GLU A 64 4.63 -2.45 -24.73
C GLU A 64 5.84 -3.15 -24.11
N LEU A 65 5.62 -4.14 -23.23
CA LEU A 65 6.67 -4.84 -22.49
C LEU A 65 6.92 -6.24 -23.05
N PRO A 66 8.10 -6.82 -22.77
CA PRO A 66 8.35 -8.23 -23.03
C PRO A 66 7.29 -9.13 -22.36
N PRO A 67 6.89 -10.25 -22.98
CA PRO A 67 5.86 -11.14 -22.43
C PRO A 67 6.31 -11.86 -21.15
N TYR A 68 7.62 -12.03 -20.97
CA TYR A 68 8.28 -12.68 -19.84
C TYR A 68 9.60 -11.97 -19.51
N GLY A 69 10.17 -12.27 -18.35
CA GLY A 69 11.45 -11.72 -17.90
C GLY A 69 11.27 -10.73 -16.76
N SER A 70 12.13 -9.72 -16.71
CA SER A 70 12.16 -8.75 -15.61
C SER A 70 12.21 -7.32 -16.12
N VAL A 71 11.51 -6.43 -15.42
CA VAL A 71 11.52 -4.99 -15.65
C VAL A 71 11.83 -4.25 -14.36
N GLY A 72 12.44 -3.08 -14.51
CA GLY A 72 12.70 -2.17 -13.40
C GLY A 72 11.45 -1.44 -12.96
N TYR A 73 11.53 -0.83 -11.80
CA TYR A 73 10.48 -0.03 -11.21
C TYR A 73 11.06 1.17 -10.46
N ILE A 74 10.38 2.31 -10.60
CA ILE A 74 10.70 3.54 -9.90
C ILE A 74 9.41 4.26 -9.51
N THR A 75 9.41 4.88 -8.33
CA THR A 75 8.30 5.67 -7.79
C THR A 75 8.87 6.84 -6.99
N ASP A 76 8.01 7.72 -6.47
CA ASP A 76 8.41 8.89 -5.71
C ASP A 76 9.12 8.52 -4.40
N ASP A 77 10.16 9.29 -4.06
CA ASP A 77 10.82 9.11 -2.78
C ASP A 77 10.07 9.74 -1.60
N LYS A 78 9.21 10.73 -1.89
CA LYS A 78 8.59 11.62 -0.89
C LYS A 78 7.21 11.16 -0.42
N ILE A 79 6.77 9.97 -0.80
CA ILE A 79 5.53 9.37 -0.29
C ILE A 79 5.80 8.53 0.96
N ARG A 80 4.76 8.28 1.78
CA ARG A 80 4.89 7.41 2.95
C ARG A 80 5.38 6.03 2.50
N ALA A 81 6.27 5.40 3.26
CA ALA A 81 6.85 4.11 2.91
C ALA A 81 5.78 3.05 2.60
N PHE A 82 4.70 3.01 3.37
CA PHE A 82 3.56 2.12 3.13
C PHE A 82 2.91 2.34 1.75
N ASP A 83 2.74 3.60 1.33
CA ASP A 83 2.15 3.92 0.02
C ASP A 83 3.10 3.57 -1.13
N ARG A 84 4.42 3.68 -0.90
CA ARG A 84 5.46 3.25 -1.83
C ARG A 84 5.41 1.74 -2.08
N ASP A 85 5.41 0.97 -1.01
CA ASP A 85 5.40 -0.50 -1.08
C ASP A 85 4.09 -1.00 -1.69
N ALA A 86 2.95 -0.40 -1.30
CA ALA A 86 1.65 -0.74 -1.87
C ALA A 86 1.63 -0.56 -3.40
N ARG A 87 2.15 0.56 -3.92
CA ARG A 87 2.23 0.79 -5.38
C ARG A 87 3.13 -0.21 -6.09
N PHE A 88 4.25 -0.56 -5.47
CA PHE A 88 5.16 -1.57 -6.01
C PHE A 88 4.49 -2.95 -6.10
N PHE A 89 3.81 -3.40 -5.03
CA PHE A 89 3.11 -4.68 -5.03
C PHE A 89 1.91 -4.72 -5.99
N VAL A 90 1.17 -3.61 -6.11
CA VAL A 90 0.10 -3.50 -7.11
C VAL A 90 0.68 -3.60 -8.53
N ALA A 91 1.79 -2.93 -8.82
CA ALA A 91 2.44 -3.03 -10.12
C ALA A 91 2.90 -4.47 -10.42
N GLN A 92 3.49 -5.16 -9.44
CA GLN A 92 3.84 -6.59 -9.54
C GLN A 92 2.63 -7.46 -9.88
N TYR A 93 1.53 -7.26 -9.16
CA TYR A 93 0.29 -8.00 -9.40
C TYR A 93 -0.25 -7.74 -10.81
N MET A 94 -0.31 -6.48 -11.24
CA MET A 94 -0.88 -6.09 -12.52
C MET A 94 -0.05 -6.53 -13.74
N LEU A 95 1.27 -6.62 -13.60
CA LEU A 95 2.18 -6.99 -14.68
C LEU A 95 2.50 -8.49 -14.75
N SER A 96 2.02 -9.29 -13.79
CA SER A 96 2.21 -10.74 -13.79
C SER A 96 1.85 -11.38 -15.15
N PRO A 97 2.69 -12.28 -15.70
CA PRO A 97 3.81 -12.99 -15.07
C PRO A 97 5.18 -12.26 -15.16
N LEU A 98 5.22 -11.02 -15.63
CA LEU A 98 6.46 -10.25 -15.72
C LEU A 98 6.97 -9.90 -14.32
N VAL A 99 8.26 -10.15 -14.06
CA VAL A 99 8.87 -9.87 -12.75
C VAL A 99 9.19 -8.38 -12.65
N VAL A 100 8.57 -7.68 -11.71
CA VAL A 100 8.85 -6.28 -11.45
C VAL A 100 9.84 -6.17 -10.31
N VAL A 101 10.99 -5.55 -10.57
CA VAL A 101 12.10 -5.40 -9.62
C VAL A 101 12.25 -3.93 -9.23
N ASN A 102 12.34 -3.64 -7.93
CA ASN A 102 12.50 -2.28 -7.42
C ASN A 102 13.93 -1.76 -7.64
N SER A 103 14.25 -1.49 -8.89
CA SER A 103 15.57 -1.07 -9.37
C SER A 103 15.44 -0.41 -10.74
N ILE A 104 16.33 0.55 -11.01
CA ILE A 104 16.47 1.20 -12.31
C ILE A 104 17.49 0.51 -13.22
N ASN A 105 18.10 -0.61 -12.77
CA ASN A 105 19.16 -1.31 -13.49
C ASN A 105 18.63 -2.34 -14.51
N TYR A 106 17.56 -1.99 -15.21
CA TYR A 106 16.90 -2.85 -16.20
C TYR A 106 16.71 -2.07 -17.49
N LYS A 107 16.59 -2.76 -18.63
CA LYS A 107 16.36 -2.13 -19.93
C LYS A 107 15.07 -1.30 -19.94
N TYR A 108 13.96 -1.90 -19.50
CA TYR A 108 12.67 -1.24 -19.36
C TYR A 108 12.37 -0.99 -17.89
N ILE A 109 11.90 0.22 -17.58
CA ILE A 109 11.57 0.65 -16.21
C ILE A 109 10.15 1.21 -16.20
N ILE A 110 9.34 0.75 -15.25
CA ILE A 110 8.01 1.32 -15.00
C ILE A 110 8.12 2.39 -13.92
N GLY A 111 7.87 3.63 -14.31
CA GLY A 111 7.57 4.74 -13.42
C GLY A 111 6.12 4.67 -12.95
N ASN A 112 5.91 4.87 -11.65
CA ASN A 112 4.58 4.91 -11.05
C ASN A 112 4.55 6.00 -9.99
N PHE A 113 4.31 7.22 -10.42
CA PHE A 113 4.40 8.43 -9.60
C PHE A 113 3.04 8.91 -9.12
N TYR A 114 2.99 9.49 -7.93
CA TYR A 114 1.84 10.20 -7.38
C TYR A 114 1.77 11.63 -7.91
N ALA A 115 2.93 12.29 -8.05
CA ALA A 115 3.03 13.66 -8.54
C ALA A 115 3.62 13.69 -9.96
N PRO A 116 3.30 14.72 -10.76
CA PRO A 116 3.98 14.94 -12.03
C PRO A 116 5.50 15.01 -11.83
N ILE A 117 6.24 14.24 -12.62
CA ILE A 117 7.70 14.20 -12.56
C ILE A 117 8.31 15.16 -13.59
N ASN A 118 9.27 15.98 -13.18
CA ASN A 118 10.04 16.83 -14.09
C ASN A 118 11.01 15.95 -14.91
N PRO A 119 11.11 16.12 -16.24
CA PRO A 119 12.09 15.44 -17.09
C PRO A 119 13.52 15.33 -16.54
N GLU A 120 14.02 16.39 -15.88
CA GLU A 120 15.35 16.40 -15.30
C GLU A 120 15.54 15.36 -14.18
N SER A 121 14.45 14.91 -13.55
CA SER A 121 14.48 13.96 -12.44
C SER A 121 14.81 12.53 -12.87
N TYR A 122 14.48 12.15 -14.10
CA TYR A 122 14.77 10.81 -14.64
C TYR A 122 15.94 10.80 -15.62
N LYS A 123 16.24 11.94 -16.29
CA LYS A 123 17.45 12.07 -17.12
C LYS A 123 18.74 11.84 -16.34
N LYS A 124 18.83 12.26 -15.08
CA LYS A 124 20.00 11.99 -14.21
C LYS A 124 20.29 10.50 -13.98
N TYR A 125 19.33 9.63 -14.30
CA TYR A 125 19.46 8.18 -14.23
C TYR A 125 19.63 7.52 -15.61
N ASN A 126 19.90 8.31 -16.66
CA ASN A 126 19.95 7.89 -18.07
C ASN A 126 18.65 7.17 -18.50
N LEU A 127 17.51 7.66 -18.02
CA LEU A 127 16.21 7.15 -18.42
C LEU A 127 15.61 8.04 -19.51
N VAL A 128 15.14 7.40 -20.58
CA VAL A 128 14.42 8.03 -21.68
C VAL A 128 12.95 7.67 -21.58
N LEU A 129 12.08 8.67 -21.65
CA LEU A 129 10.63 8.44 -21.68
C LEU A 129 10.24 7.82 -23.01
N ILE A 130 9.69 6.61 -22.97
CA ILE A 130 9.15 5.91 -24.15
C ILE A 130 7.67 6.26 -24.32
N LYS A 131 6.90 6.19 -23.24
CA LYS A 131 5.45 6.43 -23.28
C LYS A 131 4.89 6.81 -21.93
N ASP A 132 4.00 7.80 -21.91
CA ASP A 132 3.19 8.17 -20.76
C ASP A 132 1.78 7.56 -20.90
N PHE A 133 1.32 6.84 -19.87
CA PHE A 133 0.01 6.19 -19.81
C PHE A 133 -1.00 6.97 -18.95
N GLY A 134 -0.61 8.15 -18.48
CA GLY A 134 -1.38 8.99 -17.57
C GLY A 134 -1.29 8.54 -16.12
N ASP A 135 -1.79 9.41 -15.22
CA ASP A 135 -1.84 9.19 -13.76
C ASP A 135 -0.49 8.75 -13.14
N GLY A 136 0.61 9.24 -13.72
CA GLY A 136 1.97 8.98 -13.26
C GLY A 136 2.53 7.61 -13.64
N ILE A 137 1.84 6.82 -14.46
CA ILE A 137 2.37 5.58 -15.04
C ILE A 137 3.14 5.91 -16.31
N ILE A 138 4.45 5.68 -16.30
CA ILE A 138 5.35 6.03 -17.41
C ILE A 138 6.25 4.83 -17.70
N LEU A 139 6.43 4.50 -18.98
CA LEU A 139 7.45 3.55 -19.42
C LEU A 139 8.71 4.31 -19.82
N PHE A 140 9.82 3.91 -19.21
CA PHE A 140 11.14 4.36 -19.58
C PHE A 140 11.96 3.22 -20.19
N GLU A 141 12.91 3.61 -21.04
CA GLU A 141 14.04 2.78 -21.45
C GLU A 141 15.31 3.38 -20.88
N ARG A 142 16.24 2.53 -20.43
CA ARG A 142 17.56 2.99 -20.02
C ARG A 142 18.44 3.15 -21.25
N GLU A 143 19.03 4.32 -21.41
CA GLU A 143 20.17 4.47 -22.31
C GLU A 143 21.38 3.79 -21.66
N ASP A 144 21.70 2.60 -22.14
CA ASP A 144 22.99 1.98 -21.87
C ASP A 144 24.07 2.84 -22.54
N LYS A 145 25.03 3.32 -21.75
CA LYS A 145 26.25 3.96 -22.30
C LYS A 145 27.16 2.93 -22.91
#